data_AF-A0A2X4V494-F1
#
_entry.id   AF-A0A2X4V494-F1
#
_cell.length_a   1.000
_cell.length_b   1.000
_cell.length_c   1.000
_cell.angle_alpha   90.00
_cell.angle_beta   90.00
_cell.angle_gamma   90.00
#
_symmetry.space_group_name_H-M   'P 1'
#
loop_
_entity.id
_entity.type
_entity.pdbx_description
1 polymer ?
#
loop_
_entity_poly.entity_id
_entity_poly.type
_entity_poly.pdbx_seq_one_letter_code
_entity_poly.pdbx_strand_id
1 'polypeptide(L)'
;MAWFYLVDKPEEAKWLNDEERRWLVTALDREHQAKQGHKHPTVMTVMFNGQVWMLCLIYFGFIYGLYALGFFLPTIINGFQQQFGVTFNVFDKGLITAVPYLPAAIALYFWSKDASKRGIRSWHITIPAVAGAVSVPLALYMESPTAVIAVITITACAIFSALPNFWTLPTRFLTGAAAAAAVALINTIGNIAGFSAGYITGALRDASGSYAMPMYVVGGFMLLSAVLMVLLQRYGSMSAPVETKHTLLPEEN
;
A
#
# COMPACT_ATOMS: atom_id res chain seq x y z
N MET A 1 -26.93 4.45 0.35
CA MET A 1 -26.93 3.24 1.19
C MET A 1 -26.02 3.38 2.41
N ALA A 2 -24.73 3.72 2.27
CA ALA A 2 -23.83 3.94 3.42
C ALA A 2 -24.36 4.96 4.46
N TRP A 3 -24.94 6.09 4.01
CA TRP A 3 -25.55 7.10 4.89
C TRP A 3 -26.72 6.59 5.76
N PHE A 4 -27.42 5.53 5.35
CA PHE A 4 -28.56 4.98 6.09
C PHE A 4 -28.15 3.93 7.14
N TYR A 5 -26.91 3.45 7.09
CA TYR A 5 -26.44 2.32 7.91
C TYR A 5 -25.20 2.65 8.75
N LEU A 6 -24.38 3.63 8.36
CA LEU A 6 -23.31 4.13 9.21
C LEU A 6 -23.90 5.08 10.26
N VAL A 7 -23.86 4.65 11.50
CA VAL A 7 -24.06 5.50 12.67
C VAL A 7 -22.69 5.92 13.21
N ASP A 8 -22.53 7.20 13.54
CA ASP A 8 -21.25 7.73 14.01
C ASP A 8 -20.89 7.26 15.42
N LYS A 9 -21.91 6.78 16.17
CA LYS A 9 -21.75 6.26 17.52
C LYS A 9 -22.42 4.90 17.68
N PRO A 10 -21.82 3.96 18.44
CA PRO A 10 -22.45 2.70 18.83
C PRO A 10 -23.81 2.88 19.50
N GLU A 11 -23.98 3.99 20.22
CA GLU A 11 -25.21 4.37 20.93
C GLU A 11 -26.38 4.62 19.97
N GLU A 12 -26.08 5.03 18.75
CA GLU A 12 -27.07 5.36 17.71
C GLU A 12 -27.42 4.14 16.84
N ALA A 13 -26.71 3.02 17.02
CA ALA A 13 -26.94 1.79 16.27
C ALA A 13 -28.22 1.07 16.70
N LYS A 14 -29.23 1.10 15.82
CA LYS A 14 -30.51 0.40 16.02
C LYS A 14 -30.46 -1.12 15.81
N TRP A 15 -29.37 -1.63 15.26
CA TRP A 15 -29.18 -3.05 14.95
C TRP A 15 -28.40 -3.82 16.03
N LEU A 16 -27.82 -3.10 17.00
CA LEU A 16 -27.13 -3.65 18.16
C LEU A 16 -28.11 -3.84 19.31
N ASN A 17 -28.09 -5.00 19.96
CA ASN A 17 -28.87 -5.21 21.18
C ASN A 17 -28.23 -4.48 22.38
N ASP A 18 -28.96 -4.34 23.49
CA ASP A 18 -28.50 -3.53 24.63
C ASP A 18 -27.26 -4.11 25.35
N GLU A 19 -26.98 -5.40 25.18
CA GLU A 19 -25.79 -6.06 25.74
C GLU A 19 -24.56 -5.85 24.85
N GLU A 20 -24.70 -6.04 23.54
CA GLU A 20 -23.66 -5.76 22.55
C GLU A 20 -23.30 -4.27 22.52
N ARG A 21 -24.30 -3.38 22.64
CA ARG A 21 -24.08 -1.93 22.74
C ARG A 21 -23.26 -1.59 23.99
N ARG A 22 -23.64 -2.12 25.16
CA ARG A 22 -22.90 -1.90 26.42
C ARG A 22 -21.48 -2.46 26.34
N TRP A 23 -21.32 -3.65 25.78
CA TRP A 23 -20.00 -4.24 25.55
C TRP A 23 -19.14 -3.36 24.64
N LEU A 24 -19.68 -2.89 23.51
CA LEU A 24 -18.95 -2.09 22.53
C LEU A 24 -18.57 -0.71 23.08
N VAL A 25 -19.48 -0.04 23.79
CA VAL A 25 -19.20 1.24 24.48
C VAL A 25 -18.12 1.04 25.55
N THR A 26 -18.22 -0.01 26.36
CA THR A 26 -17.21 -0.31 27.40
C THR A 26 -15.85 -0.63 26.80
N ALA A 27 -15.81 -1.35 25.68
CA ALA A 27 -14.58 -1.66 24.95
C ALA A 27 -13.94 -0.40 24.36
N LEU A 28 -14.75 0.47 23.74
CA LEU A 28 -14.30 1.76 23.21
C LEU A 28 -13.81 2.70 24.30
N ASP A 29 -14.50 2.79 25.43
CA ASP A 29 -14.08 3.59 26.58
C ASP A 29 -12.78 3.09 27.19
N ARG A 30 -12.60 1.77 27.32
CA ARG A 30 -11.31 1.17 27.72
C ARG A 30 -10.20 1.53 26.74
N GLU A 31 -10.47 1.47 25.44
CA GLU A 31 -9.51 1.85 24.41
C GLU A 31 -9.18 3.35 24.48
N HIS A 32 -10.17 4.19 24.74
CA HIS A 32 -10.02 5.64 24.88
C HIS A 32 -9.19 5.98 26.13
N GLN A 33 -9.51 5.38 27.28
CA GLN A 33 -8.80 5.53 28.56
C GLN A 33 -7.34 5.05 28.46
N ALA A 34 -7.09 3.90 27.82
CA ALA A 34 -5.74 3.39 27.58
C ALA A 34 -4.91 4.34 26.68
N LYS A 35 -5.57 5.11 25.82
CA LYS A 35 -4.93 6.09 24.91
C LYS A 35 -4.76 7.48 25.55
N GLN A 36 -5.56 7.86 26.55
CA GLN A 36 -5.48 9.16 27.22
C GLN A 36 -4.23 9.36 28.10
N GLY A 37 -3.56 8.27 28.51
CA GLY A 37 -2.29 8.35 29.25
C GLY A 37 -1.08 8.85 28.43
N HIS A 38 -1.21 8.94 27.09
CA HIS A 38 -0.15 9.36 26.19
C HIS A 38 -0.51 10.72 25.59
N LYS A 39 0.39 11.73 25.69
CA LYS A 39 0.21 13.04 25.05
C LYS A 39 -0.22 12.85 23.59
N HIS A 40 -1.44 13.25 23.23
CA HIS A 40 -1.90 13.18 21.84
C HIS A 40 -0.97 14.04 20.98
N PRO A 41 -0.28 13.46 19.97
CA PRO A 41 0.53 14.25 19.08
C PRO A 41 -0.35 15.27 18.37
N THR A 42 -0.03 16.55 18.51
CA THR A 42 -0.67 17.64 17.80
C THR A 42 -0.47 17.47 16.29
N VAL A 43 -1.38 18.03 15.48
CA VAL A 43 -1.29 18.01 14.01
C VAL A 43 0.08 18.51 13.51
N MET A 44 0.62 19.57 14.12
CA MET A 44 1.97 20.06 13.82
C MET A 44 3.06 19.01 14.05
N THR A 45 2.97 18.25 15.13
CA THR A 45 3.93 17.19 15.47
C THR A 45 3.97 16.11 14.39
N VAL A 46 2.83 15.81 13.75
CA VAL A 46 2.74 14.85 12.63
C VAL A 46 3.46 15.35 11.39
N MET A 47 3.33 16.64 11.07
CA MET A 47 3.97 17.22 9.88
C MET A 47 5.51 17.21 9.97
N PHE A 48 6.07 17.22 11.18
CA PHE A 48 7.52 17.16 11.40
C PHE A 48 8.00 15.78 11.89
N ASN A 49 7.14 14.75 11.89
CA ASN A 49 7.51 13.42 12.35
C ASN A 49 8.23 12.64 11.23
N GLY A 50 9.48 12.25 11.48
CA GLY A 50 10.29 11.47 10.54
C GLY A 50 9.68 10.13 10.13
N GLN A 51 8.98 9.41 11.03
CA GLN A 51 8.31 8.14 10.70
C GLN A 51 7.15 8.36 9.72
N VAL A 52 6.43 9.49 9.84
CA VAL A 52 5.36 9.85 8.90
C VAL A 52 5.95 10.12 7.52
N TRP A 53 7.06 10.86 7.44
CA TRP A 53 7.77 11.08 6.17
C TRP A 53 8.32 9.79 5.57
N MET A 54 8.82 8.85 6.37
CA MET A 54 9.20 7.53 5.88
C MET A 54 8.00 6.80 5.25
N LEU A 55 6.83 6.83 5.89
CA LEU A 55 5.60 6.27 5.31
C LEU A 55 5.17 6.98 4.04
N CYS A 56 5.27 8.31 3.99
CA CYS A 56 5.02 9.10 2.78
C CYS A 56 5.91 8.64 1.63
N LEU A 57 7.22 8.45 1.87
CA LEU A 57 8.16 7.99 0.85
C LEU A 57 7.95 6.52 0.45
N ILE A 58 7.61 5.65 1.41
CA ILE A 58 7.24 4.25 1.12
C ILE A 58 6.03 4.22 0.19
N TYR A 59 4.98 4.99 0.53
CA TYR A 59 3.77 5.11 -0.26
C TYR A 59 4.04 5.71 -1.63
N PHE A 60 4.88 6.76 -1.69
CA PHE A 60 5.31 7.39 -2.93
C PHE A 60 5.87 6.35 -3.91
N GLY A 61 6.77 5.46 -3.48
CA GLY A 61 7.36 4.48 -4.38
C GLY A 61 6.35 3.49 -4.96
N PHE A 62 5.39 3.01 -4.15
CA PHE A 62 4.32 2.14 -4.64
C PHE A 62 3.36 2.87 -5.58
N ILE A 63 2.97 4.10 -5.26
CA ILE A 63 2.06 4.88 -6.09
C ILE A 63 2.73 5.31 -7.39
N TYR A 64 4.01 5.70 -7.35
CA TYR A 64 4.80 5.96 -8.54
C TYR A 64 4.82 4.73 -9.46
N GLY A 65 5.12 3.54 -8.92
CA GLY A 65 5.08 2.29 -9.68
C GLY A 65 3.70 1.95 -10.23
N LEU A 66 2.63 2.17 -9.44
CA LEU A 66 1.24 1.93 -9.85
C LEU A 66 0.86 2.79 -11.06
N TYR A 67 1.13 4.10 -10.99
CA TYR A 67 0.81 5.01 -12.09
C TYR A 67 1.73 4.80 -13.30
N ALA A 68 3.02 4.54 -13.09
CA ALA A 68 3.93 4.22 -14.18
C ALA A 68 3.47 2.95 -14.92
N LEU A 69 3.08 1.92 -14.18
CA LEU A 69 2.51 0.71 -14.78
C LEU A 69 1.21 1.02 -15.54
N GLY A 70 0.28 1.75 -14.91
CA GLY A 70 -1.01 2.07 -15.53
C GLY A 70 -0.91 2.90 -16.81
N PHE A 71 -0.04 3.91 -16.82
CA PHE A 71 0.10 4.81 -17.98
C PHE A 71 0.97 4.22 -19.09
N PHE A 72 2.02 3.48 -18.76
CA PHE A 72 3.02 3.08 -19.75
C PHE A 72 2.90 1.63 -20.21
N LEU A 73 2.17 0.77 -19.49
CA LEU A 73 1.90 -0.59 -19.96
C LEU A 73 1.24 -0.65 -21.36
N PRO A 74 0.21 0.15 -21.68
CA PRO A 74 -0.34 0.19 -23.03
C PRO A 74 0.70 0.59 -24.09
N THR A 75 1.60 1.52 -23.75
CA THR A 75 2.65 1.97 -24.68
C THR A 75 3.76 0.94 -24.85
N ILE A 76 4.12 0.20 -23.80
CA ILE A 76 5.03 -0.95 -23.89
C ILE A 76 4.45 -2.00 -24.84
N ILE A 77 3.16 -2.34 -24.69
CA ILE A 77 2.47 -3.29 -25.56
C ILE A 77 2.41 -2.78 -27.01
N ASN A 78 2.22 -1.48 -27.23
CA ASN A 78 2.31 -0.88 -28.57
C ASN A 78 3.72 -1.06 -29.18
N GLY A 79 4.77 -1.01 -28.36
CA GLY A 79 6.15 -1.24 -28.77
C GLY A 79 6.46 -2.68 -29.20
N PHE A 80 5.64 -3.66 -28.82
CA PHE A 80 5.88 -5.07 -29.15
C PHE A 80 5.92 -5.35 -30.65
N GLN A 81 5.22 -4.55 -31.46
CA GLN A 81 5.29 -4.68 -32.92
C GLN A 81 6.69 -4.38 -33.46
N GLN A 82 7.33 -3.33 -32.95
CA GLN A 82 8.68 -2.95 -33.36
C GLN A 82 9.73 -3.89 -32.78
N GLN A 83 9.52 -4.36 -31.54
CA GLN A 83 10.49 -5.18 -30.81
C GLN A 83 10.44 -6.66 -31.19
N PHE A 84 9.25 -7.20 -31.42
CA PHE A 84 9.02 -8.65 -31.60
C PHE A 84 8.31 -9.01 -32.91
N GLY A 85 7.97 -8.03 -33.76
CA GLY A 85 7.31 -8.27 -35.05
C GLY A 85 5.85 -8.72 -34.95
N VAL A 86 5.21 -8.54 -33.79
CA VAL A 86 3.81 -8.96 -33.54
C VAL A 86 2.84 -7.80 -33.67
N THR A 87 1.75 -7.99 -34.40
CA THR A 87 0.67 -7.00 -34.50
C THR A 87 -0.52 -7.39 -33.63
N PHE A 88 -0.92 -6.47 -32.76
CA PHE A 88 -2.12 -6.57 -31.94
C PHE A 88 -3.11 -5.48 -32.32
N ASN A 89 -4.39 -5.82 -32.45
CA ASN A 89 -5.43 -4.82 -32.65
C ASN A 89 -5.73 -4.09 -31.32
N VAL A 90 -6.57 -3.04 -31.34
CA VAL A 90 -6.88 -2.24 -30.13
C VAL A 90 -7.54 -3.09 -29.03
N PHE A 91 -8.41 -4.04 -29.41
CA PHE A 91 -9.08 -4.93 -28.48
C PHE A 91 -8.10 -5.89 -27.80
N ASP A 92 -7.19 -6.51 -28.57
CA ASP A 92 -6.15 -7.40 -28.06
C ASP A 92 -5.25 -6.68 -27.05
N LYS A 93 -4.84 -5.45 -27.38
CA LYS A 93 -4.03 -4.61 -26.48
C LYS A 93 -4.76 -4.34 -25.17
N GLY A 94 -6.05 -4.03 -25.22
CA GLY A 94 -6.89 -3.85 -24.04
C GLY A 94 -7.03 -5.12 -23.20
N LEU A 95 -7.10 -6.28 -23.83
CA LEU A 95 -7.14 -7.56 -23.11
C LEU A 95 -5.80 -7.84 -22.44
N ILE A 96 -4.68 -7.64 -23.15
CA ILE A 96 -3.33 -7.84 -22.64
C ILE A 96 -3.03 -6.89 -21.47
N THR A 97 -3.47 -5.62 -21.53
CA THR A 97 -3.30 -4.68 -20.40
C THR A 97 -4.11 -5.10 -19.18
N ALA A 98 -5.24 -5.80 -19.36
CA ALA A 98 -6.07 -6.28 -18.26
C ALA A 98 -5.49 -7.52 -17.56
N VAL A 99 -4.71 -8.35 -18.26
CA VAL A 99 -4.17 -9.62 -17.75
C VAL A 99 -3.46 -9.48 -16.40
N PRO A 100 -2.54 -8.51 -16.19
CA PRO A 100 -1.82 -8.38 -14.92
C PRO A 100 -2.71 -8.17 -13.68
N TYR A 101 -3.88 -7.54 -13.85
CA TYR A 101 -4.73 -7.14 -12.73
C TYR A 101 -5.51 -8.31 -12.11
N LEU A 102 -5.82 -9.36 -12.87
CA LEU A 102 -6.51 -10.54 -12.34
C LEU A 102 -5.63 -11.33 -11.35
N PRO A 103 -4.38 -11.73 -11.68
CA PRO A 103 -3.47 -12.32 -10.73
C PRO A 103 -3.14 -11.37 -9.57
N ALA A 104 -3.04 -10.06 -9.83
CA ALA A 104 -2.81 -9.08 -8.78
C ALA A 104 -3.94 -9.04 -7.75
N ALA A 105 -5.21 -9.16 -8.18
CA ALA A 105 -6.35 -9.26 -7.27
C ALA A 105 -6.29 -10.53 -6.41
N ILE A 106 -5.90 -11.66 -7.01
CA ILE A 106 -5.73 -12.93 -6.30
C ILE A 106 -4.59 -12.83 -5.27
N ALA A 107 -3.44 -12.30 -5.69
CA ALA A 107 -2.28 -12.10 -4.82
C ALA A 107 -2.61 -11.16 -3.66
N LEU A 108 -3.27 -10.03 -3.94
CA LEU A 108 -3.77 -9.09 -2.94
C LEU A 108 -4.63 -9.81 -1.92
N TYR A 109 -5.63 -10.59 -2.35
CA TYR A 109 -6.54 -11.28 -1.44
C TYR A 109 -5.79 -12.22 -0.49
N PHE A 110 -4.94 -13.10 -1.03
CA PHE A 110 -4.23 -14.07 -0.20
C PHE A 110 -3.18 -13.42 0.70
N TRP A 111 -2.48 -12.41 0.20
CA TRP A 111 -1.45 -11.68 0.95
C TRP A 111 -2.05 -10.85 2.09
N SER A 112 -3.15 -10.16 1.84
CA SER A 112 -3.90 -9.44 2.89
C SER A 112 -4.61 -10.38 3.85
N LYS A 113 -5.06 -11.57 3.40
CA LYS A 113 -5.63 -12.58 4.29
C LYS A 113 -4.59 -13.15 5.27
N ASP A 114 -3.36 -13.37 4.82
CA ASP A 114 -2.28 -13.81 5.72
C ASP A 114 -1.94 -12.73 6.75
N ALA A 115 -1.84 -11.47 6.31
CA ALA A 115 -1.70 -10.29 7.15
C ALA A 115 -2.78 -10.20 8.24
N SER A 116 -4.04 -10.42 7.89
CA SER A 116 -5.15 -10.41 8.85
C SER A 116 -5.09 -11.56 9.85
N LYS A 117 -4.58 -12.74 9.45
CA LYS A 117 -4.46 -13.91 10.34
C LYS A 117 -3.27 -13.83 11.29
N ARG A 118 -2.12 -13.35 10.81
CA ARG A 118 -0.84 -13.35 11.54
C ARG A 118 -0.46 -11.99 12.14
N GLY A 119 -1.24 -10.95 11.83
CA GLY A 119 -0.92 -9.55 12.08
C GLY A 119 0.09 -8.99 11.06
N ILE A 120 -0.02 -7.70 10.73
CA ILE A 120 0.96 -7.07 9.82
C ILE A 120 2.37 -7.13 10.42
N ARG A 121 3.30 -7.55 9.56
CA ARG A 121 4.74 -7.58 9.80
C ARG A 121 5.43 -6.82 8.68
N SER A 122 6.64 -6.30 8.91
CA SER A 122 7.41 -5.52 7.91
C SER A 122 7.52 -6.19 6.54
N TRP A 123 7.65 -7.51 6.53
CA TRP A 123 7.82 -8.28 5.30
C TRP A 123 6.59 -8.25 4.38
N HIS A 124 5.39 -7.97 4.91
CA HIS A 124 4.18 -7.82 4.09
C HIS A 124 4.24 -6.62 3.14
N ILE A 125 5.18 -5.69 3.37
CA ILE A 125 5.46 -4.54 2.50
C ILE A 125 6.85 -4.67 1.86
N THR A 126 7.84 -5.13 2.63
CA THR A 126 9.23 -5.25 2.14
C THR A 126 9.35 -6.29 1.04
N ILE A 127 8.75 -7.48 1.19
CA ILE A 127 8.85 -8.54 0.16
C ILE A 127 8.21 -8.09 -1.15
N PRO A 128 6.97 -7.56 -1.18
CA PRO A 128 6.41 -7.04 -2.41
C PRO A 128 7.20 -5.85 -2.97
N ALA A 129 7.70 -4.94 -2.13
CA ALA A 129 8.55 -3.84 -2.58
C ALA A 129 9.80 -4.35 -3.32
N VAL A 130 10.53 -5.32 -2.76
CA VAL A 130 11.69 -5.93 -3.40
C VAL A 130 11.29 -6.69 -4.67
N ALA A 131 10.21 -7.45 -4.62
CA ALA A 131 9.72 -8.20 -5.78
C ALA A 131 9.44 -7.26 -6.96
N GLY A 132 8.74 -6.15 -6.73
CA GLY A 132 8.49 -5.14 -7.75
C GLY A 132 9.75 -4.40 -8.19
N ALA A 133 10.65 -4.10 -7.25
CA ALA A 133 11.93 -3.45 -7.55
C ALA A 133 12.78 -4.25 -8.53
N VAL A 134 12.74 -5.59 -8.42
CA VAL A 134 13.47 -6.50 -9.30
C VAL A 134 12.67 -6.80 -10.57
N SER A 135 11.36 -7.05 -10.47
CA SER A 135 10.56 -7.46 -11.63
C SER A 135 10.42 -6.35 -12.65
N VAL A 136 10.29 -5.08 -12.26
CA VAL A 136 10.11 -3.99 -13.23
C VAL A 136 11.30 -3.88 -14.20
N PRO A 137 12.57 -3.74 -13.76
CA PRO A 137 13.69 -3.71 -14.68
C PRO A 137 13.93 -5.06 -15.38
N LEU A 138 13.59 -6.18 -14.74
CA LEU A 138 13.74 -7.50 -15.35
C LEU A 138 12.92 -7.64 -16.65
N ALA A 139 11.81 -6.91 -16.78
CA ALA A 139 11.01 -6.89 -18.00
C ALA A 139 11.79 -6.43 -19.24
N LEU A 140 12.86 -5.63 -19.07
CA LEU A 140 13.72 -5.15 -20.16
C LEU A 140 14.53 -6.26 -20.83
N TYR A 141 14.76 -7.36 -20.11
CA TYR A 141 15.57 -8.49 -20.55
C TYR A 141 14.74 -9.63 -21.13
N MET A 142 13.42 -9.45 -21.23
CA MET A 142 12.52 -10.47 -21.74
C MET A 142 12.50 -10.45 -23.26
N GLU A 143 12.65 -11.62 -23.88
CA GLU A 143 12.77 -11.79 -25.34
C GLU A 143 11.42 -12.09 -26.02
N SER A 144 10.31 -12.12 -25.27
CA SER A 144 8.98 -12.34 -25.82
C SER A 144 7.91 -11.48 -25.15
N PRO A 145 6.83 -11.12 -25.87
CA PRO A 145 5.68 -10.40 -25.30
C PRO A 145 5.08 -11.09 -24.07
N THR A 146 4.99 -12.42 -24.11
CA THR A 146 4.42 -13.21 -23.01
C THR A 146 5.30 -13.15 -21.77
N ALA A 147 6.63 -13.21 -21.93
CA ALA A 147 7.58 -13.09 -20.83
C ALA A 147 7.55 -11.68 -20.22
N VAL A 148 7.49 -10.63 -21.05
CA VAL A 148 7.33 -9.24 -20.56
C VAL A 148 6.06 -9.12 -19.71
N ILE A 149 4.92 -9.59 -20.20
CA ILE A 149 3.64 -9.50 -19.49
C ILE A 149 3.64 -10.35 -18.22
N ALA A 150 4.27 -11.52 -18.22
CA ALA A 150 4.42 -12.35 -17.02
C ALA A 150 5.23 -11.62 -15.93
N VAL A 151 6.36 -11.01 -16.28
CA VAL A 151 7.18 -10.25 -15.33
C VAL A 151 6.46 -8.99 -14.84
N ILE A 152 5.76 -8.28 -15.73
CA ILE A 152 4.94 -7.13 -15.35
C ILE A 152 3.78 -7.55 -14.43
N THR A 153 3.23 -8.74 -14.60
CA THR A 153 2.21 -9.29 -13.71
C THR A 153 2.75 -9.50 -12.30
N ILE A 154 4.01 -9.93 -12.15
CA ILE A 154 4.68 -10.00 -10.84
C ILE A 154 4.78 -8.61 -10.20
N THR A 155 5.15 -7.59 -10.98
CA THR A 155 5.15 -6.19 -10.51
C THR A 155 3.76 -5.77 -10.03
N ALA A 156 2.72 -6.02 -10.81
CA ALA A 156 1.35 -5.68 -10.44
C ALA A 156 0.96 -6.37 -9.12
N CYS A 157 1.19 -7.69 -9.02
CA CYS A 157 0.95 -8.46 -7.80
C CYS A 157 1.68 -7.86 -6.60
N ALA A 158 2.94 -7.47 -6.77
CA ALA A 158 3.74 -6.84 -5.72
C ALA A 158 3.11 -5.51 -5.22
N ILE A 159 2.77 -4.61 -6.14
CA ILE A 159 2.20 -3.30 -5.79
C ILE A 159 0.84 -3.48 -5.08
N PHE A 160 -0.06 -4.25 -5.68
CA PHE A 160 -1.42 -4.42 -5.17
C PHE A 160 -1.47 -5.22 -3.86
N SER A 161 -0.51 -6.12 -3.61
CA SER A 161 -0.43 -6.85 -2.34
C SER A 161 0.08 -5.98 -1.19
N ALA A 162 0.94 -4.99 -1.45
CA ALA A 162 1.47 -4.12 -0.40
C ALA A 162 0.51 -3.02 0.04
N LEU A 163 -0.24 -2.42 -0.90
CA LEU A 163 -1.03 -1.20 -0.64
C LEU A 163 -2.08 -1.34 0.48
N PRO A 164 -2.94 -2.39 0.51
CA PRO A 164 -3.93 -2.53 1.59
C PRO A 164 -3.26 -2.73 2.95
N ASN A 165 -2.16 -3.48 2.97
CA ASN A 165 -1.39 -3.78 4.16
C ASN A 165 -0.67 -2.54 4.70
N PHE A 166 -0.16 -1.67 3.81
CA PHE A 166 0.46 -0.40 4.16
C PHE A 166 -0.48 0.51 4.95
N TRP A 167 -1.76 0.59 4.56
CA TRP A 167 -2.73 1.45 5.22
C TRP A 167 -3.07 1.05 6.67
N THR A 168 -2.62 -0.13 7.11
CA THR A 168 -2.70 -0.52 8.52
C THR A 168 -1.60 0.09 9.39
N LEU A 169 -0.56 0.69 8.80
CA LEU A 169 0.60 1.21 9.54
C LEU A 169 0.36 2.58 10.19
N PRO A 170 -0.18 3.61 9.51
CA PRO A 170 -0.27 4.95 10.08
C PRO A 170 -1.06 4.99 11.40
N THR A 171 -2.09 4.15 11.51
CA THR A 171 -2.99 4.06 12.67
C THR A 171 -2.41 3.26 13.84
N ARG A 172 -1.24 2.62 13.68
CA ARG A 172 -0.58 1.88 14.77
C ARG A 172 0.10 2.78 15.78
N PHE A 173 0.57 3.95 15.36
CA PHE A 173 1.35 4.87 16.20
C PHE A 173 0.73 6.27 16.30
N LEU A 174 -0.35 6.53 15.54
CA LEU A 174 -1.12 7.78 15.62
C LEU A 174 -2.58 7.48 15.90
N THR A 175 -3.22 8.35 16.67
CA THR A 175 -4.64 8.27 17.02
C THR A 175 -5.33 9.62 16.84
N GLY A 176 -6.65 9.62 16.65
CA GLY A 176 -7.46 10.84 16.59
C GLY A 176 -7.03 11.78 15.44
N ALA A 177 -7.01 13.09 15.72
CA ALA A 177 -6.68 14.12 14.73
C ALA A 177 -5.29 13.95 14.09
N ALA A 178 -4.32 13.42 14.84
CA ALA A 178 -2.97 13.18 14.33
C ALA A 178 -2.94 12.08 13.25
N ALA A 179 -3.71 11.01 13.43
CA ALA A 179 -3.83 9.95 12.44
C ALA A 179 -4.46 10.46 11.14
N ALA A 180 -5.52 11.27 11.26
CA ALA A 180 -6.17 11.89 10.11
C ALA A 180 -5.21 12.81 9.35
N ALA A 181 -4.42 13.63 10.06
CA ALA A 181 -3.41 14.48 9.44
C ALA A 181 -2.32 13.68 8.70
N ALA A 182 -1.86 12.56 9.26
CA ALA A 182 -0.88 11.70 8.60
C ALA A 182 -1.47 11.04 7.33
N VAL A 183 -2.69 10.53 7.41
CA VAL A 183 -3.39 9.95 6.25
C VAL A 183 -3.57 11.01 5.15
N ALA A 184 -3.92 12.24 5.50
CA ALA A 184 -4.02 13.35 4.56
C ALA A 184 -2.66 13.65 3.89
N LEU A 185 -1.60 13.79 4.69
CA LEU A 185 -0.26 14.05 4.18
C LEU A 185 0.24 12.93 3.26
N ILE A 186 0.06 11.66 3.65
CA ILE A 186 0.42 10.49 2.83
C ILE A 186 -0.32 10.52 1.49
N ASN A 187 -1.62 10.82 1.48
CA ASN A 187 -2.38 10.92 0.23
C ASN A 187 -1.92 12.09 -0.65
N THR A 188 -1.62 13.25 -0.06
CA THR A 188 -1.04 14.39 -0.79
C THR A 188 0.26 14.01 -1.48
N ILE A 189 1.18 13.35 -0.77
CA ILE A 189 2.43 12.85 -1.35
C ILE A 189 2.16 11.78 -2.41
N GLY A 190 1.17 10.91 -2.20
CA GLY A 190 0.73 9.93 -3.21
C GLY A 190 0.28 10.59 -4.52
N ASN A 191 -0.51 11.66 -4.44
CA ASN A 191 -0.93 12.41 -5.63
C ASN A 191 0.27 13.06 -6.35
N ILE A 192 1.24 13.59 -5.60
CA ILE A 192 2.50 14.09 -6.17
C ILE A 192 3.27 12.95 -6.86
N ALA A 193 3.27 11.75 -6.29
CA ALA A 193 3.89 10.57 -6.90
C ALA A 193 3.24 10.21 -8.24
N GLY A 194 1.90 10.24 -8.32
CA GLY A 194 1.17 9.98 -9.56
C GLY A 194 1.45 11.00 -10.65
N PHE A 195 1.48 12.29 -10.30
CA PHE A 195 1.89 13.34 -11.24
C PHE A 195 3.34 13.15 -11.70
N SER A 196 4.25 12.89 -10.75
CA SER A 196 5.67 12.67 -11.01
C SER A 196 5.89 11.44 -11.90
N ALA A 197 5.12 10.37 -11.72
CA ALA A 197 5.21 9.16 -12.53
C ALA A 197 4.97 9.43 -14.00
N GLY A 198 3.97 10.24 -14.36
CA GLY A 198 3.72 10.64 -15.74
C GLY A 198 4.83 11.54 -16.30
N TYR A 199 5.17 12.62 -15.57
CA TYR A 199 6.12 13.63 -16.03
C TYR A 199 7.56 13.10 -16.14
N ILE A 200 8.08 12.49 -15.06
CA ILE A 200 9.46 12.01 -15.00
C ILE A 200 9.66 10.84 -15.97
N THR A 201 8.74 9.88 -16.01
CA THR A 201 8.85 8.75 -16.94
C THR A 201 8.78 9.22 -18.39
N GLY A 202 7.89 10.16 -18.72
CA GLY A 202 7.81 10.76 -20.06
C GLY A 202 9.11 11.45 -20.44
N ALA A 203 9.62 12.34 -19.59
CA ALA A 203 10.87 13.07 -19.83
C ALA A 203 12.07 12.12 -19.99
N LEU A 204 12.17 11.08 -19.16
CA LEU A 204 13.23 10.07 -19.25
C LEU A 204 13.13 9.24 -20.52
N ARG A 205 11.92 8.88 -20.93
CA ARG A 205 11.69 8.17 -22.20
C ARG A 205 12.08 9.05 -23.38
N ASP A 206 11.66 10.29 -23.40
CA ASP A 206 11.93 11.21 -24.51
C ASP A 206 13.42 11.54 -24.63
N ALA A 207 14.13 11.64 -23.50
CA ALA A 207 15.57 11.86 -23.48
C ALA A 207 16.39 10.62 -23.86
N SER A 208 15.97 9.42 -23.43
CA SER A 208 16.73 8.18 -23.66
C SER A 208 16.30 7.39 -24.90
N GLY A 209 15.17 7.75 -25.52
CA GLY A 209 14.56 7.02 -26.63
C GLY A 209 13.99 5.65 -26.28
N SER A 210 14.03 5.23 -25.01
CA SER A 210 13.59 3.89 -24.57
C SER A 210 12.94 3.91 -23.18
N TYR A 211 12.27 2.82 -22.83
CA TYR A 211 11.68 2.64 -21.49
C TYR A 211 12.66 2.07 -20.45
N ALA A 212 13.93 1.88 -20.81
CA ALA A 212 14.93 1.32 -19.90
C ALA A 212 15.14 2.20 -18.66
N MET A 213 15.48 3.47 -18.85
CA MET A 213 15.71 4.41 -17.75
C MET A 213 14.50 4.57 -16.83
N PRO A 214 13.27 4.78 -17.34
CA PRO A 214 12.10 4.82 -16.48
C PRO A 214 11.87 3.56 -15.65
N MET A 215 12.08 2.36 -16.22
CA MET A 215 11.90 1.10 -15.48
C MET A 215 12.87 0.97 -14.31
N TYR A 216 14.14 1.38 -14.49
CA TYR A 216 15.10 1.45 -13.39
C TYR A 216 14.70 2.46 -12.30
N VAL A 217 14.13 3.61 -12.69
CA VAL A 217 13.66 4.60 -11.72
C VAL A 217 12.48 4.07 -10.91
N VAL A 218 11.51 3.42 -11.55
CA VAL A 218 10.43 2.72 -10.84
C VAL A 218 11.00 1.69 -9.86
N GLY A 219 11.91 0.84 -10.34
CA GLY A 219 12.55 -0.17 -9.50
C GLY A 219 13.31 0.43 -8.31
N GLY A 220 14.01 1.54 -8.53
CA GLY A 220 14.75 2.29 -7.51
C GLY A 220 13.83 2.86 -6.43
N PHE A 221 12.70 3.45 -6.81
CA PHE A 221 11.72 3.93 -5.82
C PHE A 221 11.08 2.78 -5.03
N MET A 222 10.78 1.65 -5.66
CA MET A 222 10.28 0.47 -4.94
C MET A 222 11.33 -0.12 -4.00
N LEU A 223 12.60 -0.14 -4.42
CA LEU A 223 13.71 -0.58 -3.57
C LEU A 223 13.89 0.37 -2.37
N LEU A 224 13.80 1.68 -2.60
CA LEU A 224 13.82 2.68 -1.54
C LEU A 224 12.68 2.43 -0.54
N SER A 225 11.45 2.16 -1.01
CA SER A 225 10.33 1.78 -0.13
C SER A 225 10.65 0.56 0.72
N ALA A 226 11.32 -0.46 0.14
CA ALA A 226 11.72 -1.65 0.88
C ALA A 226 12.75 -1.33 1.98
N VAL A 227 13.79 -0.56 1.63
CA VAL A 227 14.83 -0.14 2.58
C VAL A 227 14.23 0.71 3.70
N LEU A 228 13.40 1.70 3.37
CA LEU A 228 12.72 2.54 4.35
C LEU A 228 11.81 1.72 5.26
N MET A 229 11.12 0.70 4.75
CA MET A 229 10.29 -0.17 5.58
C MET A 229 11.11 -0.97 6.60
N VAL A 230 12.28 -1.47 6.19
CA VAL A 230 13.22 -2.16 7.10
C VAL A 230 13.79 -1.18 8.13
N LEU A 231 14.14 0.04 7.72
CA LEU A 231 14.62 1.07 8.65
C LEU A 231 13.53 1.50 9.64
N LEU A 232 12.28 1.64 9.18
CA LEU A 232 11.14 1.98 10.02
C LEU A 232 10.91 0.91 11.10
N GLN A 233 11.10 -0.37 10.76
CA GLN A 233 11.07 -1.48 11.72
C GLN A 233 12.16 -1.38 12.80
N ARG A 234 13.35 -0.89 12.44
CA ARG A 234 14.47 -0.76 13.36
C ARG A 234 14.33 0.47 14.26
N TYR A 235 13.72 1.54 13.76
CA TYR A 235 13.50 2.79 14.49
C TYR A 235 12.35 2.72 15.51
N GLY A 236 11.35 1.89 15.25
CA GLY A 236 10.24 1.69 16.17
C GLY A 236 9.95 0.21 16.31
N SER A 237 10.02 -0.31 17.54
CA SER A 237 9.58 -1.65 17.93
C SER A 237 8.21 -1.97 17.33
N MET A 238 8.16 -2.53 16.13
CA MET A 238 6.95 -3.17 15.58
C MET A 238 6.61 -4.48 16.32
N SER A 239 7.35 -4.77 17.39
CA SER A 239 7.18 -5.85 18.35
C SER A 239 6.91 -5.27 19.73
N ALA A 240 5.74 -4.67 19.90
CA ALA A 240 5.01 -4.80 21.16
C ALA A 240 3.64 -5.40 20.76
N PRO A 241 3.41 -6.69 21.00
CA PRO A 241 2.04 -7.18 21.08
C PRO A 241 1.34 -6.31 22.12
N VAL A 242 0.13 -5.84 21.82
CA VAL A 242 -0.79 -5.46 22.90
C VAL A 242 -1.00 -6.76 23.67
N GLU A 243 -0.27 -6.92 24.76
CA GLU A 243 -0.45 -8.03 25.68
C GLU A 243 -1.85 -7.85 26.25
N THR A 244 -2.83 -8.52 25.65
CA THR A 244 -4.15 -8.65 26.21
C THR A 244 -3.95 -9.42 27.51
N LYS A 245 -3.73 -8.70 28.62
CA LYS A 245 -3.89 -9.27 29.95
C LYS A 245 -5.32 -9.80 29.98
N HIS A 246 -5.47 -11.08 29.71
CA HIS A 246 -6.56 -11.87 30.27
C HIS A 246 -6.35 -11.82 31.78
N THR A 247 -6.84 -10.74 32.41
CA THR A 247 -7.26 -10.78 33.80
C THR A 247 -8.37 -11.82 33.85
N LEU A 248 -7.99 -13.06 34.10
CA LEU A 248 -8.86 -14.06 34.67
C LEU A 248 -9.47 -13.41 35.92
N LEU A 249 -10.79 -13.21 35.88
CA LEU A 249 -11.54 -12.84 37.07
C LEU A 249 -11.24 -13.89 38.15
N PRO A 250 -11.02 -13.50 39.41
CA PRO A 250 -11.02 -14.47 40.49
C PRO A 250 -12.41 -15.12 40.52
N GLU A 251 -12.45 -16.45 40.44
CA GLU A 251 -13.66 -17.19 40.79
C GLU A 251 -13.96 -16.87 42.27
N GLU A 252 -15.07 -16.17 42.50
CA GLU A 252 -15.65 -16.01 43.82
C GLU A 252 -16.14 -17.39 44.30
N ASN A 253 -15.60 -17.85 45.43
CA ASN A 253 -16.17 -18.91 46.27
C ASN A 253 -16.96 -18.27 47.40
#